data_AF-A0A382SJJ0-F1
#
_entry.id   AF-A0A382SJJ0-F1
#
_cell.length_a   1.000
_cell.length_b   1.000
_cell.length_c   1.000
_cell.angle_alpha   90.00
_cell.angle_beta   90.00
_cell.angle_gamma   90.00
#
_symmetry.space_group_name_H-M   'P 1'
#
loop_
_entity.id
_entity.type
_entity.pdbx_description
1 polymer ?
#
loop_
_entity_poly.entity_id
_entity_poly.type
_entity_poly.pdbx_seq_one_letter_code
_entity_poly.pdbx_strand_id
1 'polypeptide(L)'
;MNRTVTRYLEKRTAFDDWPLQGSVPATCMSVVVIPVLAEFPGILDTLRDLARCDAEDRSRTLVVVAVNNRVADHAAEEDIAANQQTLTALKAWDQSALPVAWIDASSPGHELGNRDGVGLARKIGLDWGLRILADQDRLTAPLVCLDGDSRVDERYLSVLHDFFAPTASRWACVLPYAHPIEGAQEERAAILSYELYLRYHALHLCWAGSPYGYHA
;
A
#
# COMPACT_ATOMS: atom_id res chain seq x y z
N MET A 1 8.24 -7.09 21.84
CA MET A 1 8.22 -7.91 20.60
C MET A 1 8.25 -9.41 20.90
N ASN A 2 7.33 -10.21 20.33
CA ASN A 2 7.30 -11.67 20.52
C ASN A 2 8.37 -12.38 19.64
N ARG A 3 8.98 -13.46 20.15
CA ARG A 3 9.98 -14.30 19.49
C ARG A 3 9.64 -14.70 18.05
N THR A 4 8.36 -14.94 17.74
CA THR A 4 7.93 -15.27 16.36
C THR A 4 8.20 -14.12 15.39
N VAL A 5 7.87 -12.89 15.78
CA VAL A 5 8.07 -11.68 14.97
C VAL A 5 9.55 -11.39 14.82
N THR A 6 10.32 -11.44 15.91
CA THR A 6 11.79 -11.26 15.87
C THR A 6 12.44 -12.23 14.88
N ARG A 7 12.11 -13.53 14.96
CA ARG A 7 12.64 -14.53 14.04
C ARG A 7 12.24 -14.29 12.58
N TYR A 8 11.05 -13.76 12.33
CA TYR A 8 10.62 -13.39 10.98
C TYR A 8 11.46 -12.23 10.44
N LEU A 9 11.54 -11.14 11.22
CA LEU A 9 12.28 -9.92 10.86
C LEU A 9 13.79 -10.14 10.68
N GLU A 10 14.36 -11.19 11.30
CA GLU A 10 15.77 -11.56 11.11
C GLU A 10 16.03 -12.45 9.89
N LYS A 11 15.05 -13.24 9.44
CA LYS A 11 15.29 -14.35 8.49
C LYS A 11 14.55 -14.23 7.17
N ARG A 12 13.53 -13.38 7.09
CA ARG A 12 12.58 -13.35 5.97
C ARG A 12 12.49 -11.99 5.29
N THR A 13 13.25 -11.01 5.75
CA THR A 13 13.22 -9.63 5.25
C THR A 13 14.51 -9.30 4.51
N ALA A 14 14.50 -8.19 3.78
CA ALA A 14 15.62 -7.72 2.96
C ALA A 14 15.88 -6.23 3.23
N PHE A 15 15.99 -5.86 4.52
CA PHE A 15 16.10 -4.47 4.96
C PHE A 15 17.37 -3.77 4.46
N ASP A 16 18.46 -4.52 4.31
CA ASP A 16 19.74 -3.97 3.85
C ASP A 16 19.74 -3.71 2.34
N ASP A 17 19.03 -4.55 1.57
CA ASP A 17 18.91 -4.41 0.11
C ASP A 17 18.01 -3.21 -0.26
N TRP A 18 16.93 -3.03 0.51
CA TRP A 18 15.92 -1.99 0.31
C TRP A 18 15.65 -1.22 1.60
N PRO A 19 16.50 -0.25 1.95
CA PRO A 19 16.33 0.55 3.15
C PRO A 19 15.14 1.50 3.03
N LEU A 20 14.45 1.72 4.15
CA LEU A 20 13.40 2.72 4.26
C LEU A 20 14.02 4.13 4.32
N GLN A 21 13.47 5.03 3.52
CA GLN A 21 13.81 6.44 3.48
C GLN A 21 12.63 7.30 3.95
N GLY A 22 12.90 8.52 4.41
CA GLY A 22 11.87 9.42 4.94
C GLY A 22 11.74 9.36 6.46
N SER A 23 10.66 9.93 6.99
CA SER A 23 10.42 10.05 8.43
C SER A 23 9.32 9.11 8.89
N VAL A 24 9.49 8.52 10.07
CA VAL A 24 8.49 7.67 10.71
C VAL A 24 7.85 8.42 11.86
N PRO A 25 6.50 8.46 11.98
CA PRO A 25 5.82 9.06 13.12
C PRO A 25 6.29 8.46 14.44
N ALA A 26 6.27 9.27 15.50
CA ALA A 26 6.54 8.78 16.85
C ALA A 26 5.51 7.73 17.31
N THR A 27 4.30 7.71 16.72
CA THR A 27 3.24 6.76 17.06
C THR A 27 2.44 6.33 15.82
N CYS A 28 2.69 5.08 15.43
CA CYS A 28 2.06 4.20 14.44
C CYS A 28 0.69 3.60 14.84
N MET A 29 -0.46 4.13 14.39
CA MET A 29 -1.78 3.46 14.50
C MET A 29 -2.10 2.56 13.33
N SER A 30 -1.46 2.79 12.18
CA SER A 30 -1.56 1.97 10.99
C SER A 30 -0.36 2.24 10.08
N VAL A 31 -0.04 1.28 9.22
CA VAL A 31 0.91 1.48 8.13
C VAL A 31 0.24 1.12 6.82
N VAL A 32 0.10 2.10 5.92
CA VAL A 32 -0.40 1.92 4.56
C VAL A 32 0.78 1.66 3.64
N VAL A 33 0.77 0.54 2.92
CA VAL A 33 1.80 0.15 1.98
C VAL A 33 1.27 0.26 0.57
N ILE A 34 1.98 1.02 -0.26
CA ILE A 34 1.62 1.31 -1.64
C ILE A 34 2.78 0.90 -2.55
N PRO A 35 2.70 -0.24 -3.25
CA PRO A 35 3.65 -0.53 -4.32
C PRO A 35 3.34 0.36 -5.53
N VAL A 36 4.38 0.89 -6.18
CA VAL A 36 4.24 1.85 -7.29
C VAL A 36 5.15 1.46 -8.45
N LEU A 37 4.58 1.37 -9.65
CA LEU A 37 5.32 1.20 -10.91
C LEU A 37 4.73 2.15 -11.97
N ALA A 38 5.49 3.17 -12.35
CA ALA A 38 5.13 4.10 -13.42
C ALA A 38 3.82 4.90 -13.22
N GLU A 39 3.41 5.14 -11.98
CA GLU A 39 2.12 5.79 -11.67
C GLU A 39 2.24 7.31 -11.49
N PHE A 40 3.33 7.94 -11.92
CA PHE A 40 3.46 9.39 -11.86
C PHE A 40 2.56 10.06 -12.92
N PRO A 41 1.80 11.13 -12.60
CA PRO A 41 1.67 11.80 -11.30
C PRO A 41 0.55 11.25 -10.39
N GLY A 42 -0.21 10.24 -10.83
CA GLY A 42 -1.41 9.71 -10.16
C GLY A 42 -1.20 9.29 -8.70
N ILE A 43 -0.05 8.72 -8.36
CA ILE A 43 0.31 8.41 -6.95
C ILE A 43 0.21 9.62 -6.03
N LEU A 44 0.49 10.83 -6.53
CA LEU A 44 0.38 12.04 -5.72
C LEU A 44 -1.07 12.38 -5.39
N ASP A 45 -2.04 11.99 -6.22
CA ASP A 45 -3.46 12.17 -5.92
C ASP A 45 -3.92 11.22 -4.80
N THR A 46 -3.45 9.98 -4.80
CA THR A 46 -3.66 9.02 -3.71
C THR A 46 -3.11 9.55 -2.38
N LEU A 47 -1.88 10.08 -2.38
CA LEU A 47 -1.28 10.69 -1.19
C LEU A 47 -2.03 11.95 -0.73
N ARG A 48 -2.51 12.78 -1.67
CA ARG A 48 -3.31 13.98 -1.36
C ARG A 48 -4.65 13.61 -0.74
N ASP A 49 -5.30 12.56 -1.21
CA ASP A 49 -6.56 12.10 -0.62
C ASP A 49 -6.35 11.56 0.81
N LEU A 50 -5.29 10.79 1.04
CA LEU A 50 -4.90 10.38 2.40
C LEU A 50 -4.56 11.60 3.29
N ALA A 51 -3.92 12.63 2.73
CA ALA A 51 -3.63 13.87 3.46
C ALA A 51 -4.87 14.71 3.79
N ARG A 52 -6.02 14.46 3.11
CA ARG A 52 -7.31 15.08 3.42
C ARG A 52 -8.09 14.37 4.52
N CYS A 53 -7.69 13.17 4.90
CA CYS A 53 -8.30 12.46 6.03
C CYS A 53 -8.16 13.27 7.34
N ASP A 54 -8.91 12.88 8.37
CA ASP A 54 -8.85 13.52 9.69
C ASP A 54 -7.40 13.73 10.19
N ALA A 55 -7.16 14.88 10.81
CA ALA A 55 -5.81 15.29 11.20
C ALA A 55 -5.20 14.38 12.27
N GLU A 56 -6.00 13.90 13.24
CA GLU A 56 -5.53 12.98 14.27
C GLU A 56 -5.16 11.63 13.64
N ASP A 57 -6.02 11.11 12.78
CA ASP A 57 -5.79 9.83 12.10
C ASP A 57 -4.56 9.86 11.20
N ARG A 58 -4.46 10.84 10.29
CA ARG A 58 -3.33 10.92 9.35
C ARG A 58 -2.00 11.19 10.06
N SER A 59 -1.98 11.90 11.18
CA SER A 59 -0.76 12.12 11.97
C SER A 59 -0.21 10.84 12.61
N ARG A 60 -1.06 9.82 12.75
CA ARG A 60 -0.72 8.51 13.32
C ARG A 60 -0.71 7.40 12.27
N THR A 61 -0.80 7.73 10.99
CA THR A 61 -0.65 6.78 9.89
C THR A 61 0.69 7.03 9.21
N LEU A 62 1.45 5.96 9.00
CA LEU A 62 2.59 6.00 8.10
C LEU A 62 2.17 5.46 6.73
N VAL A 63 2.47 6.19 5.66
CA VAL A 63 2.41 5.63 4.31
C VAL A 63 3.82 5.22 3.88
N VAL A 64 3.99 3.98 3.44
CA VAL A 64 5.22 3.45 2.87
C VAL A 64 5.00 3.21 1.38
N VAL A 65 5.68 4.01 0.55
CA VAL A 65 5.63 3.89 -0.91
C VAL A 65 6.82 3.06 -1.40
N ALA A 66 6.56 1.88 -1.96
CA ALA A 66 7.60 1.03 -2.53
C ALA A 66 7.66 1.24 -4.05
N VAL A 67 8.56 2.11 -4.50
CA VAL A 67 8.73 2.42 -5.93
C VAL A 67 9.58 1.33 -6.55
N ASN A 68 9.02 0.59 -7.51
CA ASN A 68 9.66 -0.61 -8.04
C ASN A 68 9.71 -0.64 -9.56
N ASN A 69 10.77 -1.24 -10.10
CA ASN A 69 10.78 -1.84 -11.43
C ASN A 69 11.63 -3.11 -11.43
N ARG A 70 11.47 -3.92 -12.47
CA ARG A 70 12.43 -4.99 -12.75
C ARG A 70 13.74 -4.39 -13.25
N VAL A 71 14.80 -5.18 -13.24
CA VAL A 71 16.08 -4.84 -13.90
C VAL A 71 15.85 -4.25 -15.31
N ALA A 72 16.72 -3.31 -15.72
CA ALA A 72 16.54 -2.48 -16.90
C ALA A 72 16.23 -3.25 -18.21
N ASP A 73 16.81 -4.43 -18.40
CA ASP A 73 16.53 -5.29 -19.57
C ASP A 73 15.06 -5.77 -19.68
N HIS A 74 14.29 -5.60 -18.60
CA HIS A 74 12.91 -6.06 -18.46
C HIS A 74 11.94 -4.96 -18.00
N ALA A 75 12.39 -3.71 -17.95
CA ALA A 75 11.57 -2.54 -17.61
C ALA A 75 11.57 -1.56 -18.78
N ALA A 76 10.44 -0.89 -19.02
CA ALA A 76 10.40 0.16 -20.02
C ALA A 76 11.16 1.39 -19.49
N GLU A 77 11.92 2.08 -20.36
CA GLU A 77 12.63 3.31 -19.97
C GLU A 77 11.66 4.38 -19.46
N GLU A 78 10.45 4.44 -20.03
CA GLU A 78 9.37 5.34 -19.61
C GLU A 78 8.92 5.04 -18.16
N ASP A 79 8.80 3.76 -17.79
CA ASP A 79 8.43 3.35 -16.43
C ASP A 79 9.50 3.79 -15.42
N ILE A 80 10.78 3.60 -15.76
CA ILE A 80 11.91 4.01 -14.92
C ILE A 80 11.91 5.54 -14.78
N ALA A 81 11.70 6.28 -15.87
CA ALA A 81 11.63 7.74 -15.83
C ALA A 81 10.50 8.24 -14.93
N ALA A 82 9.30 7.64 -15.04
CA ALA A 82 8.16 7.94 -14.17
C ALA A 82 8.46 7.61 -12.70
N ASN A 83 9.12 6.48 -12.42
CA ASN A 83 9.56 6.12 -11.07
C ASN A 83 10.54 7.15 -10.48
N GLN A 84 11.47 7.68 -11.27
CA GLN A 84 12.39 8.72 -10.82
C GLN A 84 11.67 10.04 -10.51
N GLN A 85 10.61 10.36 -11.27
CA GLN A 85 9.74 11.50 -10.96
C GLN A 85 9.00 11.27 -9.63
N THR A 86 8.47 10.07 -9.41
CA THR A 86 7.85 9.67 -8.13
C THR A 86 8.83 9.81 -6.97
N LEU A 87 10.04 9.25 -7.06
CA LEU A 87 11.06 9.36 -6.01
C LEU A 87 11.45 10.82 -5.72
N THR A 88 11.55 11.65 -6.75
CA THR A 88 11.81 13.09 -6.59
C THR A 88 10.66 13.79 -5.87
N ALA A 89 9.42 13.48 -6.22
CA ALA A 89 8.24 14.05 -5.57
C ALA A 89 8.10 13.60 -4.11
N LEU A 90 8.41 12.34 -3.80
CA LEU A 90 8.40 11.80 -2.43
C LEU A 90 9.44 12.48 -1.54
N LYS A 91 10.65 12.73 -2.07
CA LYS A 91 11.70 13.49 -1.35
C LYS A 91 11.27 14.93 -1.04
N ALA A 92 10.45 15.53 -1.90
CA ALA A 92 9.93 16.88 -1.74
C ALA A 92 8.56 16.93 -1.01
N TRP A 93 8.03 15.78 -0.58
CA TRP A 93 6.70 15.70 0.03
C TRP A 93 6.65 16.40 1.39
N ASP A 94 5.56 17.12 1.64
CA ASP A 94 5.31 17.77 2.92
C ASP A 94 4.92 16.74 3.99
N GLN A 95 5.91 16.36 4.80
CA GLN A 95 5.76 15.41 5.91
C GLN A 95 4.79 15.89 7.00
N SER A 96 4.46 17.20 7.04
CA SER A 96 3.47 17.73 7.99
C SER A 96 2.03 17.50 7.52
N ALA A 97 1.82 17.32 6.21
CA ALA A 97 0.51 17.01 5.65
C ALA A 97 0.15 15.53 5.89
N LEU A 98 1.10 14.64 5.62
CA LEU A 98 0.97 13.20 5.80
C LEU A 98 2.38 12.59 5.96
N PRO A 99 2.62 11.75 6.99
CA PRO A 99 3.89 11.04 7.12
C PRO A 99 4.06 10.02 5.99
N VAL A 100 5.07 10.25 5.14
CA VAL A 100 5.37 9.40 3.99
C VAL A 100 6.83 8.98 4.03
N ALA A 101 7.04 7.67 4.12
CA ALA A 101 8.31 7.02 3.89
C ALA A 101 8.28 6.30 2.53
N TRP A 102 9.45 6.02 1.97
CA TRP A 102 9.54 5.33 0.70
C TRP A 102 10.72 4.37 0.64
N ILE A 103 10.63 3.47 -0.31
CA ILE A 103 11.63 2.46 -0.60
C ILE A 103 11.94 2.57 -2.09
N ASP A 104 13.22 2.75 -2.38
CA ASP A 104 13.72 2.75 -3.74
C ASP A 104 14.09 1.32 -4.13
N ALA A 105 13.21 0.67 -4.88
CA ALA A 105 13.44 -0.62 -5.51
C ALA A 105 13.45 -0.48 -7.05
N SER A 106 13.93 0.68 -7.53
CA SER A 106 13.79 1.14 -8.92
C SER A 106 15.10 1.67 -9.50
N SER A 107 15.87 2.42 -8.73
CA SER A 107 17.14 3.01 -9.17
C SER A 107 18.20 1.94 -9.44
N PRO A 108 19.21 2.23 -10.29
CA PRO A 108 20.29 1.30 -10.60
C PRO A 108 20.98 0.73 -9.36
N GLY A 109 21.03 -0.59 -9.26
CA GLY A 109 21.57 -1.34 -8.12
C GLY A 109 20.53 -1.71 -7.05
N HIS A 110 19.30 -1.21 -7.16
CA HIS A 110 18.20 -1.48 -6.22
C HIS A 110 16.98 -2.10 -6.93
N GLU A 111 17.04 -2.38 -8.22
CA GLU A 111 15.92 -2.93 -8.96
C GLU A 111 15.52 -4.33 -8.47
N LEU A 112 14.26 -4.68 -8.69
CA LEU A 112 13.80 -6.03 -8.42
C LEU A 112 14.33 -7.01 -9.46
N GLY A 113 14.50 -8.27 -9.04
CA GLY A 113 14.88 -9.36 -9.93
C GLY A 113 13.83 -9.59 -11.05
N ASN A 114 14.24 -10.26 -12.12
CA ASN A 114 13.39 -10.50 -13.29
C ASN A 114 12.10 -11.29 -12.95
N ARG A 115 12.16 -12.20 -11.97
CA ARG A 115 10.99 -13.00 -11.55
C ARG A 115 10.14 -12.33 -10.49
N ASP A 116 10.54 -11.15 -10.06
CA ASP A 116 9.87 -10.39 -9.03
C ASP A 116 8.96 -9.32 -9.67
N GLY A 117 8.25 -8.59 -8.82
CA GLY A 117 7.34 -7.54 -9.24
C GLY A 117 6.56 -7.00 -8.05
N VAL A 118 5.34 -6.54 -8.31
CA VAL A 118 4.45 -5.90 -7.33
C VAL A 118 4.30 -6.70 -6.02
N GLY A 119 4.31 -8.04 -6.09
CA GLY A 119 4.23 -8.90 -4.90
C GLY A 119 5.43 -8.75 -3.96
N LEU A 120 6.65 -8.66 -4.51
CA LEU A 120 7.86 -8.44 -3.72
C LEU A 120 7.92 -7.00 -3.20
N ALA A 121 7.58 -6.01 -4.03
CA ALA A 121 7.51 -4.60 -3.61
C ALA A 121 6.56 -4.42 -2.41
N ARG A 122 5.36 -5.01 -2.50
CA ARG A 122 4.39 -5.02 -1.40
C ARG A 122 4.94 -5.71 -0.16
N LYS A 123 5.59 -6.87 -0.32
CA LYS A 123 6.22 -7.59 0.80
C LYS A 123 7.28 -6.72 1.48
N ILE A 124 8.16 -6.08 0.73
CA ILE A 124 9.23 -5.23 1.29
C ILE A 124 8.62 -4.06 2.11
N GLY A 125 7.59 -3.40 1.59
CA GLY A 125 6.87 -2.36 2.33
C GLY A 125 6.18 -2.89 3.59
N LEU A 126 5.54 -4.06 3.51
CA LEU A 126 4.90 -4.72 4.67
C LEU A 126 5.93 -5.17 5.72
N ASP A 127 7.11 -5.63 5.30
CA ASP A 127 8.20 -6.01 6.20
C ASP A 127 8.67 -4.80 7.03
N TRP A 128 8.83 -3.64 6.39
CA TRP A 128 9.14 -2.39 7.08
C TRP A 128 8.01 -1.92 7.98
N GLY A 129 6.76 -1.99 7.51
CA GLY A 129 5.59 -1.69 8.34
C GLY A 129 5.53 -2.57 9.59
N LEU A 130 5.76 -3.88 9.45
CA LEU A 130 5.82 -4.81 10.57
C LEU A 130 6.95 -4.45 11.53
N ARG A 131 8.14 -4.11 11.02
CA ARG A 131 9.28 -3.69 11.85
C ARG A 131 8.94 -2.46 12.68
N ILE A 132 8.36 -1.43 12.06
CA ILE A 132 8.00 -0.18 12.72
C ILE A 132 6.96 -0.41 13.81
N LEU A 133 5.88 -1.15 13.50
CA LEU A 133 4.86 -1.48 14.50
C LEU A 133 5.42 -2.36 15.62
N ALA A 134 6.35 -3.26 15.32
CA ALA A 134 7.00 -4.10 16.32
C ALA A 134 7.89 -3.29 17.28
N ASP A 135 8.65 -2.34 16.75
CA ASP A 135 9.55 -1.46 17.52
C ASP A 135 8.76 -0.47 18.41
N GLN A 136 7.53 -0.13 18.02
CA GLN A 136 6.63 0.72 18.80
C GLN A 136 5.65 -0.06 19.71
N ASP A 137 5.77 -1.39 19.79
CA ASP A 137 4.87 -2.28 20.53
C ASP A 137 3.38 -2.16 20.12
N ARG A 138 3.13 -1.96 18.81
CA ARG A 138 1.80 -1.80 18.19
C ARG A 138 1.47 -2.91 17.21
N LEU A 139 1.84 -4.16 17.52
CA LEU A 139 1.57 -5.31 16.63
C LEU A 139 0.09 -5.60 16.37
N THR A 140 -0.84 -4.96 17.09
CA THR A 140 -2.28 -5.03 16.84
C THR A 140 -2.78 -3.98 15.85
N ALA A 141 -1.96 -3.01 15.47
CA ALA A 141 -2.29 -2.03 14.45
C ALA A 141 -2.25 -2.67 13.05
N PRO A 142 -3.13 -2.25 12.12
CA PRO A 142 -3.21 -2.86 10.80
C PRO A 142 -2.03 -2.47 9.89
N LEU A 143 -1.59 -3.46 9.11
CA LEU A 143 -0.85 -3.27 7.88
C LEU A 143 -1.86 -3.25 6.72
N VAL A 144 -1.92 -2.15 5.99
CA VAL A 144 -2.93 -1.89 4.97
C VAL A 144 -2.27 -1.93 3.61
N CYS A 145 -2.84 -2.66 2.66
CA CYS A 145 -2.42 -2.62 1.27
C CYS A 145 -3.35 -1.69 0.50
N LEU A 146 -2.78 -0.72 -0.21
CA LEU A 146 -3.50 0.19 -1.09
C LEU A 146 -2.76 0.27 -2.42
N ASP A 147 -3.49 0.31 -3.53
CA ASP A 147 -2.88 0.45 -4.85
C ASP A 147 -2.55 1.93 -5.11
N GLY A 148 -1.50 2.21 -5.87
CA GLY A 148 -0.97 3.58 -5.93
C GLY A 148 -1.78 4.53 -6.82
N ASP A 149 -2.69 4.03 -7.64
CA ASP A 149 -3.68 4.80 -8.41
C ASP A 149 -5.09 4.83 -7.78
N SER A 150 -5.22 4.46 -6.50
CA SER A 150 -6.50 4.45 -5.79
C SER A 150 -6.91 5.82 -5.23
N ARG A 151 -8.15 6.22 -5.47
CA ARG A 151 -8.78 7.37 -4.79
C ARG A 151 -9.41 6.91 -3.48
N VAL A 152 -9.29 7.70 -2.41
CA VAL A 152 -9.83 7.35 -1.08
C VAL A 152 -10.73 8.46 -0.51
N ASP A 153 -11.75 8.06 0.26
CA ASP A 153 -12.65 8.97 0.98
C ASP A 153 -11.93 9.62 2.17
N GLU A 154 -12.35 10.82 2.57
CA GLU A 154 -11.77 11.54 3.72
C GLU A 154 -11.93 10.78 5.05
N ARG A 155 -12.86 9.81 5.12
CA ARG A 155 -13.04 8.95 6.31
C ARG A 155 -12.27 7.64 6.23
N TYR A 156 -11.47 7.41 5.18
CA TYR A 156 -10.77 6.15 4.94
C TYR A 156 -9.95 5.70 6.16
N LEU A 157 -9.12 6.60 6.71
CA LEU A 157 -8.28 6.30 7.87
C LEU A 157 -9.10 6.17 9.17
N SER A 158 -10.10 7.02 9.37
CA SER A 158 -10.96 6.96 10.56
C SER A 158 -11.72 5.65 10.64
N VAL A 159 -12.34 5.21 9.53
CA VAL A 159 -13.07 3.93 9.45
C VAL A 159 -12.13 2.76 9.75
N LEU A 160 -10.90 2.81 9.22
CA LEU A 160 -9.90 1.79 9.49
C LEU A 160 -9.50 1.77 10.98
N HIS A 161 -9.16 2.91 11.56
CA HIS A 161 -8.74 3.01 12.95
C HIS A 161 -9.86 2.60 13.91
N ASP A 162 -11.10 3.06 13.69
CA ASP A 162 -12.28 2.67 14.48
C ASP A 162 -12.55 1.16 14.38
N PHE A 163 -12.35 0.57 13.20
CA PHE A 163 -12.48 -0.86 13.03
C PHE A 163 -11.41 -1.63 13.82
N PHE A 164 -10.17 -1.17 13.92
CA PHE A 164 -9.14 -1.89 14.68
C PHE A 164 -8.99 -1.45 16.15
N ALA A 165 -9.67 -0.39 16.59
CA ALA A 165 -9.57 0.11 17.96
C ALA A 165 -9.98 -0.93 19.04
N PRO A 166 -11.06 -1.72 18.87
CA PRO A 166 -11.32 -2.87 19.74
C PRO A 166 -10.35 -4.02 19.47
N THR A 167 -9.43 -4.27 20.41
CA THR A 167 -8.31 -5.22 20.23
C THR A 167 -8.71 -6.71 20.24
N ALA A 168 -9.89 -7.07 20.74
CA ALA A 168 -10.29 -8.46 20.94
C ALA A 168 -11.31 -8.91 19.88
N SER A 169 -10.87 -9.20 18.63
CA SER A 169 -11.50 -10.16 17.67
C SER A 169 -11.19 -9.91 16.19
N ARG A 170 -10.57 -8.79 15.80
CA ARG A 170 -10.43 -8.40 14.38
C ARG A 170 -9.00 -8.64 13.87
N TRP A 171 -8.83 -9.58 12.95
CA TRP A 171 -7.51 -9.95 12.42
C TRP A 171 -7.24 -9.37 11.03
N ALA A 172 -8.29 -9.13 10.24
CA ALA A 172 -8.22 -8.56 8.91
C ALA A 172 -9.59 -7.98 8.54
N CYS A 173 -9.59 -7.06 7.57
CA CYS A 173 -10.79 -6.60 6.88
C CYS A 173 -10.46 -6.29 5.43
N VAL A 174 -11.50 -6.18 4.61
CA VAL A 174 -11.43 -5.60 3.27
C VAL A 174 -12.29 -4.34 3.29
N LEU A 175 -11.79 -3.25 2.71
CA LEU A 175 -12.54 -2.01 2.58
C LEU A 175 -13.37 -2.05 1.29
N PRO A 176 -14.64 -1.61 1.31
CA PRO A 176 -15.45 -1.45 0.11
C PRO A 176 -14.71 -0.66 -0.96
N TYR A 177 -14.76 -1.13 -2.21
CA TYR A 177 -14.14 -0.46 -3.35
C TYR A 177 -15.09 -0.45 -4.55
N ALA A 178 -14.82 0.46 -5.49
CA ALA A 178 -15.40 0.48 -6.81
C ALA A 178 -14.43 1.19 -7.76
N HIS A 179 -14.33 0.69 -8.99
CA HIS A 179 -13.53 1.34 -10.02
C HIS A 179 -14.30 2.53 -10.62
N PRO A 180 -13.63 3.65 -10.99
CA PRO A 180 -14.24 4.74 -11.72
C PRO A 180 -14.87 4.25 -13.04
N ILE A 181 -16.04 4.77 -13.40
CA ILE A 181 -16.78 4.39 -14.62
C ILE A 181 -16.90 5.55 -15.63
N GLU A 182 -16.18 6.63 -15.37
CA GLU A 182 -15.97 7.73 -16.28
C GLU A 182 -14.93 7.37 -17.36
N GLY A 183 -14.85 8.16 -18.44
CA GLY A 183 -13.86 7.99 -19.50
C GLY A 183 -14.44 7.50 -20.83
N ALA A 184 -13.56 6.94 -21.67
CA ALA A 184 -13.93 6.48 -23.01
C ALA A 184 -14.91 5.31 -22.95
N GLN A 185 -15.69 5.13 -24.02
CA GLN A 185 -16.72 4.08 -24.05
C GLN A 185 -16.11 2.68 -23.89
N GLU A 186 -14.96 2.43 -24.51
CA GLU A 186 -14.24 1.17 -24.48
C GLU A 186 -13.67 0.87 -23.09
N GLU A 187 -13.02 1.85 -22.47
CA GLU A 187 -12.47 1.76 -21.11
C GLU A 187 -13.58 1.48 -20.09
N ARG A 188 -14.68 2.25 -20.17
CA ARG A 188 -15.85 2.04 -19.32
C ARG A 188 -16.45 0.65 -19.50
N ALA A 189 -16.54 0.15 -20.73
CA ALA A 189 -17.06 -1.19 -20.99
C ALA A 189 -16.15 -2.28 -20.40
N ALA A 190 -14.84 -2.09 -20.46
CA ALA A 190 -13.87 -2.99 -19.85
C ALA A 190 -13.98 -2.99 -18.31
N ILE A 191 -14.03 -1.81 -17.69
CA ILE A 191 -14.18 -1.66 -16.23
C ILE A 191 -15.50 -2.26 -15.75
N LEU A 192 -16.61 -1.98 -16.43
CA LEU A 192 -17.91 -2.57 -16.08
C LEU A 192 -17.90 -4.10 -16.18
N SER A 193 -17.27 -4.65 -17.23
CA SER A 193 -17.14 -6.10 -17.37
C SER A 193 -16.33 -6.72 -16.23
N TYR A 194 -15.26 -6.04 -15.80
CA TYR A 194 -14.42 -6.47 -14.70
C TYR A 194 -15.15 -6.39 -13.34
N GLU A 195 -15.83 -5.28 -13.04
CA GLU A 195 -16.68 -5.13 -11.86
C GLU A 195 -17.77 -6.20 -11.81
N LEU A 196 -18.49 -6.43 -12.91
CA LEU A 196 -19.51 -7.48 -12.99
C LEU A 196 -18.93 -8.86 -12.69
N TYR A 197 -17.76 -9.18 -13.23
CA TYR A 197 -17.07 -10.44 -12.95
C TYR A 197 -16.74 -10.58 -11.46
N LEU A 198 -16.15 -9.55 -10.83
CA LEU A 198 -15.77 -9.56 -9.42
C LEU A 198 -16.99 -9.74 -8.50
N ARG A 199 -18.06 -8.96 -8.74
CA ARG A 199 -19.32 -9.05 -7.97
C ARG A 199 -20.01 -10.39 -8.18
N TYR A 200 -20.07 -10.87 -9.42
CA TYR A 200 -20.65 -12.18 -9.74
C TYR A 200 -19.89 -13.29 -9.00
N HIS A 201 -18.56 -13.30 -9.05
CA HIS A 201 -17.73 -14.31 -8.39
C HIS A 201 -17.93 -14.31 -6.87
N ALA A 202 -17.90 -13.13 -6.25
CA ALA A 202 -18.13 -12.98 -4.82
C ALA A 202 -19.52 -13.47 -4.37
N LEU A 203 -20.58 -13.05 -5.08
CA LEU A 203 -21.95 -13.47 -4.78
C LEU A 203 -22.11 -14.98 -4.89
N HIS A 204 -21.45 -15.62 -5.88
CA HIS A 204 -21.53 -17.07 -6.06
C HIS A 204 -20.73 -17.84 -5.01
N LEU A 205 -19.61 -17.31 -4.52
CA LEU A 205 -18.92 -17.89 -3.36
C LEU A 205 -19.84 -17.90 -2.13
N CYS A 206 -20.54 -16.79 -1.86
CA CYS A 206 -21.51 -16.70 -0.78
C CYS A 206 -22.67 -17.68 -0.98
N TRP A 207 -23.27 -17.72 -2.17
CA TRP A 207 -24.37 -18.63 -2.50
C TRP A 207 -23.98 -20.10 -2.35
N ALA A 208 -22.75 -20.47 -2.72
CA ALA A 208 -22.21 -21.81 -2.56
C ALA A 208 -21.84 -22.18 -1.10
N GLY A 209 -22.02 -21.26 -0.14
CA GLY A 209 -21.65 -21.46 1.26
C GLY A 209 -20.13 -21.48 1.50
N SER A 210 -19.34 -20.88 0.61
CA SER A 210 -17.89 -20.81 0.77
C SER A 210 -17.53 -19.91 1.97
N PRO A 211 -16.59 -20.34 2.84
CA PRO A 211 -16.09 -19.49 3.91
C PRO A 211 -15.18 -18.36 3.40
N TYR A 212 -14.95 -18.27 2.08
CA TYR A 212 -14.10 -17.25 1.45
C TYR A 212 -14.89 -16.22 0.64
N GLY A 213 -16.22 -16.14 0.82
CA GLY A 213 -17.07 -15.12 0.20
C GLY A 213 -16.86 -13.69 0.74
N TYR A 214 -15.70 -13.40 1.33
CA TYR A 214 -15.36 -12.05 1.78
C TYR A 214 -14.98 -11.22 0.55
N HIS A 215 -15.87 -10.32 0.16
CA HIS A 215 -15.62 -9.35 -0.90
C HIS A 215 -16.15 -8.00 -0.44
N ALA A 216 -15.50 -6.94 -0.90
CA ALA A 216 -15.87 -5.56 -0.67
C ALA A 216 -16.85 -5.04 -1.74
#